data_AF-A0A1M5UF01-F1
#
_entry.id   AF-A0A1M5UF01-F1
#
_cell.length_a   1.000
_cell.length_b   1.000
_cell.length_c   1.000
_cell.angle_alpha   90.00
_cell.angle_beta   90.00
_cell.angle_gamma   90.00
#
_symmetry.space_group_name_H-M   'P 1'
#
loop_
_entity.id
_entity.type
_entity.pdbx_description
1 polymer ?
#
loop_
_entity_poly.entity_id
_entity_poly.type
_entity_poly.pdbx_seq_one_letter_code
_entity_poly.pdbx_strand_id
1 'polypeptide(L)' 'MEVFLWGSFFVSWERRFDRPIILPNGKTLRTLEDARRYIITLPHSEHETTAWQIAIESLLLAADHTAGDAVSERPAL' A
#
# COMPACT_ATOMS: atom_id res chain seq x y z
N MET A 1 -17.64 -20.14 21.14
CA MET A 1 -17.03 -20.27 19.81
C MET A 1 -17.07 -18.88 19.19
N GLU A 2 -15.88 -18.29 19.03
CA GLU A 2 -15.65 -16.87 18.74
C GLU A 2 -16.14 -16.43 17.37
N VAL A 3 -16.81 -15.28 17.38
CA VAL A 3 -16.96 -14.39 16.24
C VAL A 3 -15.67 -13.60 16.04
N PHE A 4 -14.64 -14.21 15.46
CA PHE A 4 -13.43 -13.48 15.05
C PHE A 4 -13.66 -12.85 13.67
N LEU A 5 -13.94 -11.54 13.68
CA LEU A 5 -13.43 -10.54 12.75
C LEU A 5 -13.18 -11.03 11.31
N TRP A 6 -14.24 -11.29 10.55
CA TRP A 6 -14.14 -11.42 9.09
C TRP A 6 -14.68 -10.18 8.39
N GLY A 7 -14.23 -9.00 8.86
CA GLY A 7 -14.05 -7.89 7.94
C GLY A 7 -12.80 -8.22 7.16
N SER A 8 -12.94 -8.75 5.94
CA SER A 8 -11.78 -8.92 5.09
C SER A 8 -11.33 -7.53 4.65
N PHE A 9 -10.48 -6.90 5.46
CA PHE A 9 -9.61 -5.82 5.05
C PHE A 9 -8.61 -6.44 4.05
N PHE A 10 -9.05 -6.72 2.83
CA PHE A 10 -8.15 -7.12 1.75
C PHE A 10 -7.29 -5.90 1.43
N VAL A 11 -6.21 -5.73 2.19
CA VAL A 11 -5.19 -4.74 1.91
C VAL A 11 -4.67 -5.04 0.50
N SER A 12 -5.00 -4.18 -0.46
CA SER A 12 -4.71 -4.43 -1.87
C SER A 12 -3.26 -4.07 -2.20
N TRP A 13 -2.31 -4.77 -1.58
CA TRP A 13 -0.87 -4.58 -1.83
C TRP A 13 -0.49 -4.81 -3.31
N GLU A 14 -1.28 -5.59 -4.04
CA GLU A 14 -1.13 -5.84 -5.48
C GLU A 14 -1.59 -4.65 -6.36
N ARG A 15 -2.15 -3.60 -5.76
CA ARG A 15 -2.58 -2.40 -6.48
C ARG A 15 -1.39 -1.76 -7.20
N ARG A 16 -1.57 -1.48 -8.49
CA ARG A 16 -0.56 -0.82 -9.32
C ARG A 16 -0.56 0.68 -9.09
N PHE A 17 0.61 1.29 -9.21
CA PHE A 17 0.72 2.74 -9.34
C PHE A 17 0.21 3.18 -10.72
N ASP A 18 -0.47 4.32 -10.78
CA ASP A 18 -0.89 4.93 -12.06
C ASP A 18 0.32 5.27 -12.93
N ARG A 19 1.43 5.63 -12.28
CA ARG A 19 2.74 5.79 -12.91
C ARG A 19 3.77 4.94 -12.15
N PRO A 20 4.38 3.94 -12.79
CA PRO A 20 5.42 3.14 -12.16
C PRO A 20 6.60 4.01 -11.70
N ILE A 21 7.21 3.65 -10.57
CA ILE A 21 8.36 4.37 -10.00
C ILE A 21 9.63 3.71 -10.51
N ILE A 22 10.48 4.47 -11.20
CA ILE A 22 11.78 3.99 -11.70
C ILE A 22 12.86 4.36 -10.69
N LEU A 23 13.56 3.36 -10.17
CA LEU A 23 14.66 3.53 -9.22
C LEU A 23 15.98 3.84 -9.94
N PRO A 24 16.96 4.47 -9.25
CA PRO A 24 18.27 4.78 -9.83
C PRO A 24 19.04 3.55 -10.34
N ASN A 25 18.76 2.37 -9.81
CA ASN A 25 19.34 1.10 -10.23
C ASN A 25 18.63 0.46 -11.43
N GLY A 26 17.65 1.14 -12.03
CA GLY A 26 16.86 0.65 -13.17
C GLY A 26 15.70 -0.27 -12.81
N LYS A 27 15.53 -0.64 -11.53
CA LYS A 27 14.35 -1.41 -11.10
C LYS A 27 13.09 -0.54 -11.17
N THR A 28 12.00 -1.12 -11.66
CA THR A 28 10.69 -0.45 -11.69
C THR A 28 9.80 -1.02 -10.60
N LEU A 29 9.26 -0.15 -9.73
CA LEU A 29 8.24 -0.50 -8.75
C LEU A 29 6.87 -0.26 -9.38
N ARG A 30 6.09 -1.33 -9.54
CA ARG A 30 4.80 -1.29 -10.23
C ARG A 30 3.64 -1.33 -9.27
N THR A 31 3.80 -1.96 -8.10
CA THR A 31 2.74 -2.15 -7.10
C THR A 31 3.10 -1.58 -5.72
N LEU A 32 2.11 -1.46 -4.84
CA LEU A 32 2.33 -1.13 -3.44
C LEU A 32 3.23 -2.17 -2.74
N GLU A 33 3.11 -3.45 -3.07
CA GLU A 33 4.02 -4.51 -2.58
C GLU A 33 5.46 -4.32 -3.08
N ASP A 34 5.66 -3.90 -4.34
CA ASP A 34 7.01 -3.58 -4.83
C ASP A 34 7.64 -2.45 -4.02
N ALA A 35 6.87 -1.40 -3.71
CA ALA A 35 7.30 -0.30 -2.87
C ALA A 35 7.59 -0.74 -1.44
N ARG A 36 6.71 -1.56 -0.84
CA ARG A 36 6.92 -2.13 0.49
C ARG A 36 8.23 -2.91 0.57
N ARG A 37 8.46 -3.81 -0.38
CA ARG A 37 9.70 -4.60 -0.48
C ARG A 37 10.92 -3.74 -0.68
N TYR A 38 10.82 -2.63 -1.40
CA TYR A 38 11.95 -1.72 -1.56
C TYR A 38 12.27 -0.99 -0.26
N ILE A 39 11.25 -0.43 0.42
CA ILE A 39 11.43 0.32 1.65
C ILE A 39 12.11 -0.54 2.72
N ILE A 40 11.68 -1.78 2.95
CA ILE A 40 12.29 -2.66 3.97
C ILE A 40 13.76 -2.99 3.71
N THR A 41 14.25 -2.79 2.48
CA THR A 41 15.67 -3.03 2.13
C THR A 41 16.56 -1.81 2.37
N LEU A 42 15.98 -0.64 2.64
CA LEU A 42 16.75 0.56 2.94
C LEU A 42 17.39 0.47 4.33
N PRO A 43 18.56 1.10 4.54
CA PRO A 43 19.16 1.18 5.86
C PRO A 43 18.30 2.04 6.79
N HIS A 44 18.40 1.79 8.10
CA HIS A 44 17.61 2.50 9.11
C HIS A 44 17.77 4.03 9.03
N SER A 45 18.97 4.53 8.70
CA SER A 45 19.22 5.96 8.52
C SER A 45 18.36 6.62 7.43
N GLU A 46 17.99 5.88 6.39
CA GLU A 46 17.08 6.36 5.35
C GLU A 46 15.64 6.38 5.89
N HIS A 47 15.22 5.34 6.60
CA HIS A 47 13.87 5.27 7.20
C HIS A 47 13.58 6.47 8.12
N GLU A 48 14.57 6.92 8.89
CA GLU A 48 14.40 8.04 9.82
C GLU A 48 14.34 9.42 9.15
N THR A 49 14.61 9.51 7.84
CA THR A 49 14.44 10.79 7.13
C THR A 49 12.95 11.13 6.98
N THR A 50 12.63 12.42 7.08
CA THR A 50 11.25 12.91 6.91
C THR A 50 10.65 12.48 5.57
N ALA A 51 11.45 12.46 4.50
CA ALA A 51 10.98 12.04 3.18
C ALA A 51 10.50 10.59 3.17
N TRP A 52 11.26 9.67 3.77
CA TRP A 52 10.89 8.26 3.83
C TRP A 52 9.75 7.99 4.81
N GLN A 53 9.67 8.71 5.94
CA GLN A 53 8.51 8.63 6.84
C GLN A 53 7.21 9.00 6.12
N ILE A 54 7.20 10.13 5.39
CA ILE A 54 6.04 10.55 4.58
C ILE A 54 5.69 9.50 3.52
N ALA A 55 6.70 8.90 2.88
CA ALA A 55 6.48 7.84 1.89
C ALA A 55 5.88 6.57 2.52
N ILE A 56 6.33 6.18 3.71
CA ILE A 56 5.82 5.02 4.46
C ILE A 56 4.37 5.26 4.88
N GLU A 57 4.07 6.43 5.47
CA GLU A 57 2.70 6.80 5.85
C GLU A 57 1.76 6.82 4.64
N SER A 58 2.21 7.41 3.53
CA SER A 58 1.43 7.44 2.28
C SER A 58 1.17 6.04 1.74
N LEU A 59 2.16 5.14 1.82
CA LEU A 59 2.02 3.75 1.39
C LEU A 59 0.99 2.99 2.25
N LEU A 60 1.02 3.17 3.57
CA LEU A 60 0.07 2.56 4.50
C LEU A 60 -1.36 3.08 4.26
N LEU A 61 -1.53 4.39 4.10
CA LEU A 61 -2.81 5.01 3.78
C LEU A 61 -3.38 4.50 2.44
N ALA A 62 -2.54 4.38 1.42
CA ALA A 62 -2.95 3.84 0.13
C ALA A 62 -3.38 2.38 0.21
N ALA A 63 -2.77 1.61 1.12
CA ALA A 63 -3.12 0.21 1.35
C ALA A 63 -4.47 0.08 2.08
N ASP A 64 -4.76 0.99 3.02
CA ASP A 64 -5.99 1.02 3.83
C ASP A 64 -7.22 1.53 3.06
N HIS A 65 -7.08 2.60 2.27
CA HIS A 65 -8.21 3.23 1.57
C HIS A 65 -8.92 2.30 0.56
N THR A 66 -8.23 1.29 0.05
CA THR A 66 -8.78 0.34 -0.92
C THR A 66 -9.85 -0.60 -0.36
N ALA A 67 -10.04 -0.66 0.97
CA ALA A 67 -11.14 -1.39 1.57
C ALA A 67 -12.51 -0.67 1.46
N GLY A 68 -12.51 0.63 1.15
CA GLY A 68 -13.72 1.48 1.15
C GLY A 68 -14.51 1.53 -0.16
N ASP A 69 -13.91 1.19 -1.30
CA ASP A 69 -14.54 1.33 -2.62
C ASP A 69 -15.48 0.18 -3.02
N ALA A 70 -15.51 -0.92 -2.25
CA ALA A 70 -16.38 -2.06 -2.50
C ALA A 70 -17.86 -1.83 -2.09
N VAL A 71 -18.22 -0.65 -1.57
CA VAL A 71 -19.57 -0.35 -1.08
C VAL A 71 -20.24 0.75 -1.91
N SER A 72 -20.37 0.56 -3.23
CA SER A 72 -21.25 1.38 -4.06
C SER A 72 -21.96 0.56 -5.13
N GLU A 73 -22.60 -0.52 -4.70
CA GLU A 73 -23.67 -1.16 -5.45
C GLU A 73 -24.80 -1.50 -4.50
N ARG A 74 -25.55 -0.47 -4.09
CA ARG A 74 -26.91 -0.65 -3.57
C ARG A 74 -27.77 -1.13 -4.75
N PRO A 75 -28.34 -2.35 -4.75
CA PRO A 75 -29.45 -2.63 -5.63
C PRO A 75 -30.62 -1.74 -5.19
N ALA A 76 -31.08 -0.87 -6.09
CA ALA A 76 -32.36 -0.22 -5.92
C ALA A 76 -33.43 -1.33 -5.93
N LEU A 77 -34.02 -1.58 -4.76
CA LEU A 77 -35.33 -2.23 -4.63
C LEU A 77 -36.36 -1.14 -4.34
#